data_AF-A0A813DEN7-F1
#
_entry.id   AF-A0A813DEN7-F1
#
_cell.length_a   1.000
_cell.length_b   1.000
_cell.length_c   1.000
_cell.angle_alpha   90.00
_cell.angle_beta   90.00
_cell.angle_gamma   90.00
#
_symmetry.space_group_name_H-M   'P 1'
#
loop_
_entity.id
_entity.type
_entity.pdbx_description
1 polymer ?
#
loop_
_entity_poly.entity_id
_entity_poly.type
_entity_poly.pdbx_seq_one_letter_code
_entity_poly.pdbx_strand_id
1 'polypeptide(L)'
;MEERLKAAAHMDKVIDRMLAANKKAKSSKGSIVSLPKAELDLLSQIELARDFIMEVLKNQNDRTQLQDVFGGDCTRLASIRAICESIEFSDMNKGDQRLSTCLRACASVENIVVDLGFGEDLRKAQDSARTAMDQAGGSSGQTRIVRSDSHPGPSPRTSPRTSPRGNGHGDTSGDGLDRQSGTILSLVKADAERREARLRQDWLSCESRLQEFLTGSE
;
A
#
# COMPACT_ATOMS: atom_id res chain seq x y z
N MET A 1 -17.01 7.99 20.99
CA MET A 1 -15.78 8.50 20.35
C MET A 1 -14.68 7.44 20.30
N GLU A 2 -14.29 6.82 21.43
CA GLU A 2 -13.22 5.82 21.45
C GLU A 2 -13.43 4.64 20.48
N GLU A 3 -14.63 4.04 20.47
CA GLU A 3 -14.95 2.93 19.57
C GLU A 3 -14.83 3.28 18.08
N ARG A 4 -15.09 4.54 17.71
CA ARG A 4 -15.01 5.00 16.32
C ARG A 4 -13.56 5.14 15.85
N LEU A 5 -12.68 5.63 16.73
CA LEU A 5 -11.24 5.67 16.48
C LEU A 5 -10.66 4.27 16.35
N LYS A 6 -11.11 3.32 17.19
CA LYS A 6 -10.73 1.90 17.06
C LYS A 6 -11.17 1.33 15.72
N ALA A 7 -12.39 1.62 15.27
CA ALA A 7 -12.90 1.18 13.98
C ALA A 7 -12.07 1.75 12.81
N ALA A 8 -11.77 3.05 12.82
CA ALA A 8 -10.93 3.68 11.80
C ALA A 8 -9.52 3.06 11.75
N ALA A 9 -8.87 2.89 12.91
CA ALA A 9 -7.54 2.27 13.00
C ALA A 9 -7.55 0.79 12.59
N HIS A 10 -8.66 0.07 12.82
CA HIS A 10 -8.83 -1.29 12.33
C HIS A 10 -8.89 -1.31 10.80
N MET A 11 -9.66 -0.41 10.19
CA MET A 11 -9.74 -0.30 8.73
C MET A 11 -8.40 0.05 8.11
N ASP A 12 -7.64 0.99 8.71
CA ASP A 12 -6.30 1.35 8.24
C ASP A 12 -5.36 0.14 8.18
N LYS A 13 -5.40 -0.73 9.21
CA LYS A 13 -4.64 -1.99 9.21
C LYS A 13 -5.09 -2.96 8.11
N VAL A 14 -6.38 -3.00 7.78
CA VAL A 14 -6.89 -3.83 6.68
C VAL A 14 -6.38 -3.29 5.34
N ILE A 15 -6.41 -1.97 5.13
CA ILE A 15 -5.90 -1.32 3.92
C ILE A 15 -4.40 -1.59 3.74
N ASP A 16 -3.59 -1.45 4.80
CA ASP A 16 -2.16 -1.76 4.75
C ASP A 16 -1.88 -3.21 4.34
N ARG A 17 -2.66 -4.15 4.88
CA ARG A 17 -2.57 -5.58 4.50
C ARG A 17 -3.00 -5.82 3.06
N MET A 18 -4.06 -5.15 2.58
CA MET A 18 -4.49 -5.21 1.19
C MET A 18 -3.40 -4.70 0.24
N LEU A 19 -2.75 -3.57 0.57
CA LEU A 19 -1.64 -3.03 -0.21
C LEU A 19 -0.45 -3.99 -0.25
N ALA A 20 -0.06 -4.55 0.90
CA ALA A 20 1.02 -5.52 0.99
C ALA A 20 0.72 -6.80 0.18
N ALA A 21 -0.51 -7.34 0.29
CA ALA A 21 -0.94 -8.51 -0.45
C ALA A 21 -1.02 -8.23 -1.97
N ASN A 22 -1.50 -7.07 -2.38
CA ASN A 22 -1.54 -6.65 -3.78
C ASN A 22 -0.13 -6.53 -4.37
N LYS A 23 0.79 -5.89 -3.64
CA LYS A 23 2.21 -5.82 -4.04
C LYS A 23 2.82 -7.22 -4.21
N LYS A 24 2.53 -8.14 -3.28
CA LYS A 24 3.00 -9.53 -3.33
C LYS A 24 2.42 -10.31 -4.50
N ALA A 25 1.13 -10.12 -4.82
CA ALA A 25 0.49 -10.72 -5.98
C ALA A 25 1.14 -10.23 -7.29
N LYS A 26 1.35 -8.90 -7.41
CA LYS A 26 2.06 -8.29 -8.54
C LYS A 26 3.48 -8.83 -8.71
N SER A 27 4.25 -8.94 -7.62
CA SER A 27 5.61 -9.49 -7.65
C SER A 27 5.66 -11.00 -7.89
N SER A 28 4.55 -11.72 -7.70
CA SER A 28 4.47 -13.16 -7.94
C SER A 28 4.02 -13.51 -9.37
N LYS A 29 3.73 -12.51 -10.22
CA LYS A 29 3.33 -12.73 -11.61
C LYS A 29 4.37 -13.61 -12.33
N GLY A 30 3.89 -14.65 -13.01
CA GLY A 30 4.72 -15.66 -13.69
C GLY A 30 5.11 -16.87 -12.84
N SER A 31 4.93 -16.84 -11.52
CA SER A 31 5.15 -18.01 -10.66
C SER A 31 3.90 -18.89 -10.58
N ILE A 32 4.00 -20.13 -11.05
CA ILE A 32 2.89 -21.12 -11.06
C ILE A 32 2.35 -21.40 -9.65
N VAL A 33 3.21 -21.40 -8.63
CA VAL A 33 2.82 -21.74 -7.25
C VAL A 33 2.64 -20.53 -6.35
N SER A 34 3.44 -19.47 -6.54
CA SER A 34 3.39 -18.28 -5.67
C SER A 34 2.22 -17.37 -6.03
N LEU A 35 1.87 -17.26 -7.32
CA LEU A 35 0.78 -16.38 -7.76
C LEU A 35 -0.58 -16.81 -7.19
N PRO A 36 -1.04 -18.07 -7.34
CA PRO A 36 -2.29 -18.53 -6.72
C PRO A 36 -2.37 -18.24 -5.22
N LYS A 37 -1.28 -18.49 -4.49
CA LYS A 37 -1.22 -18.28 -3.05
C LYS A 37 -1.31 -16.79 -2.69
N ALA A 38 -0.62 -15.92 -3.42
CA ALA A 38 -0.66 -14.48 -3.20
C ALA A 38 -2.03 -13.88 -3.56
N GLU A 39 -2.70 -14.38 -4.60
CA GLU A 39 -4.05 -13.96 -4.97
C GLU A 39 -5.09 -14.36 -3.91
N LEU A 40 -5.01 -15.58 -3.37
CA LEU A 40 -5.89 -16.02 -2.27
C LEU A 40 -5.70 -15.19 -0.99
N ASP A 41 -4.46 -14.83 -0.67
CA ASP A 41 -4.13 -13.95 0.45
C ASP A 41 -4.76 -12.56 0.26
N LEU A 42 -4.63 -11.98 -0.95
CA LEU A 42 -5.26 -10.70 -1.31
C LEU A 42 -6.80 -10.77 -1.24
N LEU A 43 -7.40 -11.82 -1.78
CA LEU A 43 -8.85 -12.04 -1.73
C LEU A 43 -9.37 -12.15 -0.30
N SER A 44 -8.60 -12.74 0.60
CA SER A 44 -8.93 -12.81 2.03
C SER A 44 -8.94 -11.42 2.67
N GLN A 45 -8.00 -10.53 2.30
CA GLN A 45 -8.02 -9.14 2.79
C GLN A 45 -9.17 -8.31 2.21
N ILE A 46 -9.53 -8.53 0.93
CA ILE A 46 -10.69 -7.89 0.29
C ILE A 46 -11.98 -8.27 1.02
N GLU A 47 -12.13 -9.54 1.41
CA GLU A 47 -13.26 -10.02 2.18
C GLU A 47 -13.35 -9.34 3.56
N LEU A 48 -12.24 -9.21 4.28
CA LEU A 48 -12.22 -8.47 5.55
C LEU A 48 -12.64 -7.01 5.38
N ALA A 49 -12.17 -6.33 4.32
CA ALA A 49 -12.59 -4.96 4.02
C ALA A 49 -14.08 -4.86 3.70
N ARG A 50 -14.59 -5.78 2.86
CA ARG A 50 -16.02 -5.86 2.52
C ARG A 50 -16.85 -6.06 3.78
N ASP A 51 -16.51 -7.03 4.62
CA ASP A 51 -17.29 -7.39 5.80
C ASP A 51 -17.34 -6.22 6.78
N PHE A 52 -16.22 -5.52 6.95
CA PHE A 52 -16.17 -4.29 7.74
C PHE A 52 -17.06 -3.19 7.15
N ILE A 53 -17.00 -2.94 5.84
CA ILE A 53 -17.87 -1.94 5.18
C ILE A 53 -19.35 -2.31 5.40
N MET A 54 -19.70 -3.58 5.21
CA MET A 54 -21.05 -4.07 5.38
C MET A 54 -21.51 -3.99 6.84
N GLU A 55 -20.63 -4.19 7.81
CA GLU A 55 -20.91 -4.01 9.24
C GLU A 55 -21.23 -2.54 9.56
N VAL A 56 -20.43 -1.60 9.06
CA VAL A 56 -20.70 -0.16 9.20
C VAL A 56 -22.03 0.21 8.53
N LEU A 57 -22.31 -0.33 7.34
CA LEU A 57 -23.58 -0.10 6.63
C LEU A 57 -24.79 -0.73 7.34
N LYS A 58 -24.65 -1.81 8.09
CA LYS A 58 -25.76 -2.37 8.88
C LYS A 58 -26.16 -1.43 10.03
N ASN A 59 -25.19 -0.69 10.56
CA ASN A 59 -25.40 0.28 11.64
C ASN A 59 -25.81 1.67 11.11
N GLN A 60 -26.54 1.73 9.99
CA GLN A 60 -26.96 2.95 9.27
C GLN A 60 -27.69 4.01 10.13
N ASN A 61 -28.23 3.62 11.28
CA ASN A 61 -28.82 4.55 12.25
C ASN A 61 -27.77 5.54 12.80
N ASP A 62 -26.49 5.18 12.78
CA ASP A 62 -25.38 6.06 13.15
C ASP A 62 -24.60 6.52 11.90
N ARG A 63 -25.21 7.44 11.13
CA ARG A 63 -24.52 8.11 10.01
C ARG A 63 -23.22 8.80 10.44
N THR A 64 -23.10 9.17 11.72
CA THR A 64 -21.87 9.78 12.24
C THR A 64 -20.73 8.78 12.34
N GLN A 65 -21.00 7.49 12.59
CA GLN A 65 -19.97 6.45 12.50
C GLN A 65 -19.44 6.30 11.07
N LEU A 66 -20.31 6.32 10.07
CA LEU A 66 -19.91 6.24 8.66
C LEU A 66 -19.08 7.48 8.26
N GLN A 67 -19.46 8.66 8.74
CA GLN A 67 -18.71 9.89 8.54
C GLN A 67 -17.34 9.86 9.23
N ASP A 68 -17.25 9.38 10.47
CA ASP A 68 -16.00 9.32 11.23
C ASP A 68 -15.00 8.32 10.60
N VAL A 69 -15.50 7.23 10.02
CA VAL A 69 -14.66 6.21 9.38
C VAL A 69 -14.31 6.61 7.94
N PHE A 70 -15.28 7.06 7.15
CA PHE A 70 -15.14 7.28 5.70
C PHE A 70 -15.34 8.71 5.22
N GLY A 71 -16.04 9.56 5.97
CA GLY A 71 -16.46 10.91 5.52
C GLY A 71 -15.43 12.01 5.73
N GLY A 72 -14.47 11.87 6.64
CA GLY A 72 -13.50 12.94 6.95
C GLY A 72 -12.68 13.41 5.75
N ASP A 73 -11.79 12.56 5.23
CA ASP A 73 -10.92 12.86 4.10
C ASP A 73 -11.21 11.95 2.88
N CYS A 74 -12.17 11.03 3.01
CA CYS A 74 -12.53 10.02 2.01
C CYS A 74 -11.36 9.12 1.54
N THR A 75 -10.18 9.20 2.18
CA THR A 75 -8.95 8.55 1.70
C THR A 75 -9.02 7.04 1.82
N ARG A 76 -9.63 6.53 2.91
CA ARG A 76 -9.81 5.10 3.15
C ARG A 76 -10.65 4.44 2.06
N LEU A 77 -11.80 5.05 1.76
CA LEU A 77 -12.74 4.54 0.76
C LEU A 77 -12.11 4.57 -0.65
N ALA A 78 -11.48 5.69 -0.99
CA ALA A 78 -10.74 5.85 -2.23
C ALA A 78 -9.60 4.83 -2.37
N SER A 79 -8.85 4.57 -1.30
CA SER A 79 -7.74 3.60 -1.29
C SER A 79 -8.24 2.17 -1.52
N ILE A 80 -9.29 1.73 -0.81
CA ILE A 80 -9.88 0.39 -0.98
C ILE A 80 -10.34 0.21 -2.43
N ARG A 81 -11.04 1.23 -2.97
CA ARG A 81 -11.52 1.20 -4.36
C ARG A 81 -10.38 1.15 -5.36
N ALA A 82 -9.37 2.02 -5.22
CA ALA A 82 -8.21 2.04 -6.10
C ALA A 82 -7.43 0.71 -6.06
N ILE A 83 -7.29 0.09 -4.89
CA ILE A 83 -6.72 -1.25 -4.76
C ILE A 83 -7.56 -2.24 -5.56
N CYS A 84 -8.87 -2.32 -5.32
CA CYS A 84 -9.77 -3.25 -6.00
C CYS A 84 -9.77 -3.08 -7.52
N GLU A 85 -9.79 -1.84 -8.02
CA GLU A 85 -9.76 -1.53 -9.46
C GLU A 85 -8.40 -1.87 -10.11
N SER A 86 -7.30 -1.83 -9.35
CA SER A 86 -5.94 -2.10 -9.86
C SER A 86 -5.57 -3.58 -9.97
N ILE A 87 -6.44 -4.48 -9.53
CA ILE A 87 -6.13 -5.92 -9.45
C ILE A 87 -6.41 -6.60 -10.77
N GLU A 88 -5.42 -7.36 -11.23
CA GLU A 88 -5.53 -8.27 -12.36
C GLU A 88 -5.29 -9.69 -11.84
N PHE A 89 -6.35 -10.47 -11.69
CA PHE A 89 -6.25 -11.87 -11.30
C PHE A 89 -5.93 -12.79 -12.47
N SER A 90 -5.28 -13.91 -12.17
CA SER A 90 -5.12 -15.04 -13.08
C SER A 90 -6.46 -15.64 -13.52
N ASP A 91 -6.46 -16.44 -14.58
CA ASP A 91 -7.66 -17.14 -15.06
C ASP A 91 -8.35 -18.00 -13.99
N MET A 92 -7.58 -18.49 -13.01
CA MET A 92 -8.09 -19.29 -11.91
C MET A 92 -8.97 -18.47 -10.96
N ASN A 93 -8.67 -17.19 -10.76
CA ASN A 93 -9.32 -16.34 -9.75
C ASN A 93 -10.09 -15.14 -10.34
N LYS A 94 -10.06 -14.90 -11.66
CA LYS A 94 -10.75 -13.77 -12.31
C LYS A 94 -12.27 -13.72 -12.09
N GLY A 95 -12.89 -14.86 -11.77
CA GLY A 95 -14.33 -14.98 -11.50
C GLY A 95 -14.72 -14.87 -10.03
N ASP A 96 -13.79 -14.56 -9.13
CA ASP A 96 -14.08 -14.52 -7.69
C ASP A 96 -15.06 -13.38 -7.33
N GLN A 97 -16.14 -13.72 -6.63
CA GLN A 97 -17.20 -12.77 -6.30
C GLN A 97 -16.80 -11.75 -5.23
N ARG A 98 -15.78 -12.02 -4.42
CA ARG A 98 -15.35 -11.14 -3.32
C ARG A 98 -14.94 -9.76 -3.82
N LEU A 99 -14.24 -9.69 -4.96
CA LEU A 99 -13.88 -8.42 -5.58
C LEU A 99 -15.12 -7.61 -5.97
N SER A 100 -16.05 -8.22 -6.72
CA SER A 100 -17.25 -7.53 -7.20
C SER A 100 -18.20 -7.10 -6.07
N THR A 101 -18.27 -7.89 -5.00
CA THR A 101 -19.11 -7.58 -3.82
C THR A 101 -18.48 -6.48 -2.98
N CYS A 102 -17.16 -6.45 -2.83
CA CYS A 102 -16.44 -5.36 -2.18
C CYS A 102 -16.64 -4.02 -2.93
N LEU A 103 -16.50 -4.02 -4.26
CA LEU A 103 -16.74 -2.82 -5.09
C LEU A 103 -18.17 -2.28 -4.95
N ARG A 104 -19.18 -3.16 -4.89
CA ARG A 104 -20.58 -2.75 -4.63
C ARG A 104 -20.77 -2.17 -3.23
N ALA A 105 -20.09 -2.74 -2.23
CA ALA A 105 -20.11 -2.20 -0.88
C ALA A 105 -19.48 -0.79 -0.84
N CYS A 106 -18.35 -0.58 -1.50
CA CYS A 106 -17.74 0.73 -1.66
C CYS A 106 -18.72 1.72 -2.32
N ALA A 107 -19.33 1.36 -3.45
CA ALA A 107 -20.29 2.23 -4.14
C ALA A 107 -21.50 2.61 -3.26
N SER A 108 -21.94 1.70 -2.38
CA SER A 108 -23.02 1.99 -1.43
C SER A 108 -22.60 3.04 -0.40
N VAL A 109 -21.37 2.97 0.12
CA VAL A 109 -20.82 4.00 1.03
C VAL A 109 -20.62 5.32 0.31
N GLU A 110 -20.12 5.30 -0.93
CA GLU A 110 -19.91 6.52 -1.73
C GLU A 110 -21.19 7.32 -1.91
N ASN A 111 -22.31 6.67 -2.22
CA ASN A 111 -23.60 7.34 -2.32
C ASN A 111 -23.98 8.05 -1.01
N ILE A 112 -23.77 7.39 0.14
CA ILE A 112 -24.05 7.99 1.45
C ILE A 112 -23.10 9.16 1.73
N VAL A 113 -21.81 9.03 1.40
CA VAL A 113 -20.81 10.09 1.58
C VAL A 113 -21.14 11.32 0.71
N VAL A 114 -21.62 11.10 -0.52
CA VAL A 114 -22.11 12.15 -1.41
C VAL A 114 -23.36 12.82 -0.83
N ASP A 115 -24.32 12.05 -0.33
CA ASP A 115 -25.54 12.57 0.32
C ASP A 115 -25.22 13.41 1.57
N LEU A 116 -24.11 13.14 2.24
CA LEU A 116 -23.60 13.90 3.38
C LEU A 116 -22.84 15.18 2.98
N GLY A 117 -22.62 15.42 1.68
CA GLY A 117 -21.98 16.62 1.15
C GLY A 117 -20.47 16.50 0.89
N PHE A 118 -19.88 15.30 1.03
CA PHE A 118 -18.42 15.06 0.85
C PHE A 118 -18.05 14.60 -0.56
N GLY A 119 -18.91 14.83 -1.57
CA GLY A 119 -18.70 14.32 -2.93
C GLY A 119 -17.45 14.84 -3.63
N GLU A 120 -17.09 16.11 -3.42
CA GLU A 120 -15.88 16.71 -4.00
C GLU A 120 -14.60 16.17 -3.36
N ASP A 121 -14.59 15.98 -2.04
CA ASP A 121 -13.45 15.42 -1.32
C ASP A 121 -13.23 13.94 -1.68
N LEU A 122 -14.33 13.18 -1.83
CA LEU A 122 -14.28 11.82 -2.35
C LEU A 122 -13.66 11.75 -3.74
N ARG A 123 -14.05 12.64 -4.66
CA ARG A 123 -13.49 12.68 -6.02
C ARG A 123 -11.99 12.97 -5.99
N LYS A 124 -11.56 13.99 -5.24
CA LYS A 124 -10.13 14.32 -5.06
C LYS A 124 -9.35 13.15 -4.46
N ALA A 125 -9.91 12.48 -3.45
CA ALA A 125 -9.30 11.32 -2.83
C ALA A 125 -9.16 10.15 -3.82
N GLN A 126 -10.18 9.89 -4.65
CA GLN A 126 -10.14 8.86 -5.70
C GLN A 126 -9.07 9.16 -6.77
N ASP A 127 -8.99 10.40 -7.25
CA ASP A 127 -7.99 10.81 -8.23
C ASP A 127 -6.56 10.67 -7.68
N SER A 128 -6.35 11.09 -6.43
CA SER A 128 -5.08 10.94 -5.73
C SER A 128 -4.70 9.48 -5.52
N ALA A 129 -5.64 8.65 -5.06
CA ALA A 129 -5.42 7.22 -4.84
C ALA A 129 -5.10 6.48 -6.15
N ARG A 130 -5.81 6.79 -7.25
CA ARG A 130 -5.53 6.23 -8.58
C ARG A 130 -4.13 6.60 -9.06
N THR A 131 -3.77 7.89 -8.96
CA THR A 131 -2.44 8.39 -9.32
C THR A 131 -1.34 7.71 -8.50
N ALA A 132 -1.55 7.52 -7.20
CA ALA A 132 -0.60 6.83 -6.32
C ALA A 132 -0.40 5.36 -6.72
N MET A 133 -1.48 4.66 -7.10
CA MET A 133 -1.42 3.27 -7.55
C MET A 133 -0.69 3.11 -8.90
N ASP A 134 -0.87 4.06 -9.81
CA ASP A 134 -0.16 4.09 -11.10
C ASP A 134 1.34 4.33 -10.90
N GLN A 135 1.71 5.28 -10.03
CA GLN A 135 3.11 5.56 -9.68
C GLN A 135 3.78 4.36 -8.99
N ALA A 136 3.06 3.66 -8.12
CA ALA A 136 3.58 2.46 -7.45
C ALA A 136 3.83 1.29 -8.42
N GLY A 137 3.10 1.22 -9.55
CA GLY A 137 3.28 0.20 -10.59
C GLY A 137 4.48 0.48 -11.51
N GLY A 138 4.82 1.74 -11.75
CA GLY A 138 5.86 2.13 -12.72
C GLY A 138 7.32 2.03 -12.23
N SER A 139 7.56 1.96 -10.92
CA SER A 139 8.93 2.07 -10.37
C SER A 139 9.71 0.73 -10.31
N SER A 140 9.16 -0.40 -10.77
CA SER A 140 9.84 -1.70 -10.70
C SER A 140 11.00 -1.90 -11.69
N GLY A 141 11.31 -0.91 -12.53
CA GLY A 141 12.20 -1.09 -13.68
C GLY A 141 13.70 -0.84 -13.48
N GLN A 142 14.18 -0.26 -12.37
CA GLN A 142 15.59 0.16 -12.34
C GLN A 142 16.21 0.25 -10.94
N THR A 143 16.18 -0.85 -10.18
CA THR A 143 17.34 -1.12 -9.34
C THR A 143 18.48 -1.42 -10.29
N ARG A 144 19.21 -0.38 -10.72
CA ARG A 144 20.53 -0.50 -11.35
C ARG A 144 21.35 -1.36 -10.38
N ILE A 145 21.38 -2.66 -10.60
CA ILE A 145 22.45 -3.50 -10.08
C ILE A 145 23.68 -2.91 -10.74
N VAL A 146 24.36 -2.03 -10.02
CA VAL A 146 25.72 -1.62 -10.33
C VAL A 146 26.51 -2.91 -10.15
N ARG A 147 26.59 -3.69 -11.22
CA ARG A 147 27.54 -4.78 -11.32
C ARG A 147 28.90 -4.12 -11.28
N SER A 148 29.48 -4.10 -10.09
CA SER A 148 30.91 -3.85 -9.92
C SER A 148 31.65 -5.05 -10.51
N ASP A 149 31.77 -5.04 -11.84
CA ASP A 149 32.67 -5.92 -12.57
C ASP A 149 34.11 -5.47 -12.30
N SER A 150 34.80 -6.13 -11.38
CA SER A 150 36.25 -6.32 -11.49
C SER A 150 36.71 -7.50 -10.60
N HIS A 151 36.77 -8.71 -11.16
CA HIS A 151 37.93 -9.61 -10.96
C HIS A 151 37.91 -10.78 -11.96
N PRO A 152 38.80 -10.80 -12.97
CA PRO A 152 39.05 -11.97 -13.79
C PRO A 152 40.10 -12.85 -13.09
N GLY A 153 39.79 -14.13 -12.90
CA GLY A 153 40.75 -15.12 -12.41
C GLY A 153 40.47 -16.50 -13.00
N PRO A 154 41.28 -17.02 -13.92
CA PRO A 154 41.11 -18.36 -14.45
C PRO A 154 41.93 -19.36 -13.64
N SER A 155 41.41 -20.58 -13.43
CA SER A 155 42.20 -21.80 -13.63
C SER A 155 41.34 -23.08 -13.67
N PRO A 156 41.78 -24.12 -14.40
CA PRO A 156 40.95 -25.28 -14.74
C PRO A 156 41.41 -26.61 -14.12
N ARG A 157 40.46 -27.57 -14.00
CA ARG A 157 40.58 -29.06 -13.94
C ARG A 157 41.36 -29.61 -12.72
N THR A 158 41.05 -30.75 -12.09
CA THR A 158 40.64 -32.11 -12.51
C THR A 158 39.92 -32.85 -11.36
N SER A 159 39.06 -33.84 -11.67
CA SER A 159 38.46 -34.86 -10.77
C SER A 159 39.52 -35.77 -10.10
N PRO A 160 39.24 -36.82 -9.26
CA PRO A 160 37.98 -37.41 -8.76
C PRO A 160 37.97 -37.90 -7.26
N ARG A 161 36.79 -38.34 -6.78
CA ARG A 161 36.52 -39.45 -5.79
C ARG A 161 37.15 -39.41 -4.39
N THR A 162 36.32 -39.35 -3.34
CA THR A 162 36.24 -40.28 -2.16
C THR A 162 35.47 -39.63 -0.99
N SER A 163 34.60 -40.42 -0.32
CA SER A 163 33.93 -40.05 0.94
C SER A 163 34.95 -39.91 2.09
N PRO A 164 34.74 -39.02 3.08
CA PRO A 164 34.29 -39.52 4.39
C PRO A 164 33.40 -38.56 5.23
N ARG A 165 32.65 -39.15 6.16
CA ARG A 165 32.03 -38.51 7.34
C ARG A 165 33.07 -37.66 8.08
N GLY A 166 32.74 -36.40 8.35
CA GLY A 166 33.52 -35.52 9.23
C GLY A 166 32.62 -34.53 9.96
N ASN A 167 32.47 -34.74 11.26
CA ASN A 167 31.99 -33.73 12.20
C ASN A 167 32.96 -32.55 12.18
N GLY A 168 32.47 -31.35 11.85
CA GLY A 168 33.23 -30.11 11.91
C GLY A 168 32.39 -29.01 12.57
N HIS A 169 32.70 -28.71 13.82
CA HIS A 169 32.40 -27.42 14.45
C HIS A 169 33.11 -26.34 13.65
N GLY A 170 32.34 -25.43 13.04
CA GLY A 170 32.84 -24.29 12.29
C GLY A 170 32.35 -23.00 12.93
N ASP A 171 33.28 -22.32 13.60
CA ASP A 171 33.19 -20.93 14.03
C ASP A 171 32.65 -20.05 12.91
N THR A 172 31.47 -19.46 13.11
CA THR A 172 30.91 -18.44 12.24
C THR A 172 31.48 -17.09 12.65
N SER A 173 32.59 -16.70 12.01
CA SER A 173 33.08 -15.32 12.03
C SER A 173 32.01 -14.40 11.41
N GLY A 174 31.30 -13.68 12.28
CA GLY A 174 30.41 -12.60 11.91
C GLY A 174 31.21 -11.30 11.77
N ASP A 175 31.51 -10.89 10.55
CA ASP A 175 31.98 -9.54 10.25
C ASP A 175 31.67 -9.23 8.79
N GLY A 176 30.57 -8.50 8.53
CA GLY A 176 30.24 -8.13 7.15
C GLY A 176 28.89 -7.48 6.88
N LEU A 177 28.09 -7.12 7.88
CA LEU A 177 26.75 -6.54 7.66
C LEU A 177 26.64 -5.02 7.89
N ASP A 178 27.67 -4.34 8.39
CA ASP A 178 27.53 -2.95 8.83
C ASP A 178 27.66 -1.85 7.76
N ARG A 179 27.90 -2.18 6.48
CA ARG A 179 28.12 -1.16 5.43
C ARG A 179 26.92 -0.83 4.54
N GLN A 180 25.81 -1.57 4.59
CA GLN A 180 24.64 -1.30 3.74
C GLN A 180 23.53 -0.49 4.42
N SER A 181 23.58 -0.31 5.74
CA SER A 181 22.51 0.39 6.49
C SER A 181 22.50 1.91 6.28
N GLY A 182 23.62 2.52 5.89
CA GLY A 182 23.73 3.98 5.72
C GLY A 182 22.91 4.56 4.56
N THR A 183 22.76 3.83 3.47
CA THR A 183 22.09 4.33 2.25
C THR A 183 20.57 4.33 2.38
N ILE A 184 20.00 3.37 3.12
CA ILE A 184 18.54 3.29 3.29
C ILE A 184 18.06 4.41 4.22
N LEU A 185 18.81 4.70 5.28
CA LEU A 185 18.43 5.75 6.24
C LEU A 185 18.44 7.15 5.61
N SER A 186 19.39 7.43 4.70
CA SER A 186 19.47 8.73 4.02
C SER A 186 18.33 8.95 3.02
N LEU A 187 17.90 7.89 2.32
CA LEU A 187 16.75 7.94 1.42
C LEU A 187 15.44 8.22 2.17
N VAL A 188 15.20 7.53 3.30
CA VAL A 188 13.99 7.75 4.12
C VAL A 188 13.98 9.16 4.71
N LYS A 189 15.13 9.66 5.17
CA LYS A 189 15.25 11.03 5.70
C LYS A 189 14.95 12.08 4.62
N ALA A 190 15.48 11.90 3.40
CA ALA A 190 15.24 12.82 2.30
C ALA A 190 13.78 12.81 1.81
N ASP A 191 13.06 11.70 1.96
CA ASP A 191 11.62 11.63 1.63
C ASP A 191 10.76 12.31 2.72
N ALA A 192 11.13 12.12 3.99
CA ALA A 192 10.49 12.82 5.11
C ALA A 192 10.65 14.34 5.01
N GLU A 193 11.85 14.84 4.69
CA GLU A 193 12.12 16.28 4.49
C GLU A 193 11.31 16.84 3.31
N ARG A 194 11.15 16.07 2.22
CA ARG A 194 10.30 16.47 1.09
C ARG A 194 8.83 16.54 1.43
N ARG A 195 8.35 15.64 2.29
CA ARG A 195 6.96 15.66 2.76
C ARG A 195 6.70 16.84 3.69
N GLU A 196 7.62 17.15 4.60
CA GLU A 196 7.52 18.32 5.48
C GLU A 196 7.56 19.63 4.69
N ALA A 197 8.42 19.73 3.66
CA ALA A 197 8.49 20.91 2.81
C ALA A 197 7.17 21.18 2.06
N ARG A 198 6.49 20.12 1.56
CA ARG A 198 5.17 20.27 0.92
C ARG A 198 4.11 20.75 1.91
N LEU A 199 4.04 20.14 3.09
CA LEU A 199 3.09 20.56 4.13
C LEU A 199 3.31 22.02 4.56
N ARG A 200 4.57 22.48 4.65
CA ARG A 200 4.86 23.90 4.91
C ARG A 200 4.40 24.81 3.78
N GLN A 201 4.59 24.43 2.51
CA GLN A 201 4.09 25.23 1.39
C GLN A 201 2.57 25.30 1.36
N ASP A 202 1.89 24.18 1.58
CA ASP A 202 0.42 24.14 1.63
C ASP A 202 -0.11 25.00 2.79
N TRP A 203 0.56 24.95 3.95
CA TRP A 203 0.22 25.80 5.10
C TRP A 203 0.40 27.28 4.80
N LEU A 204 1.54 27.71 4.23
CA LEU A 204 1.78 29.10 3.83
C LEU A 204 0.79 29.58 2.77
N SER A 205 0.39 28.69 1.84
CA SER A 205 -0.63 28.99 0.83
C SER A 205 -2.00 29.25 1.48
N CYS A 206 -2.40 28.41 2.45
CA CYS A 206 -3.61 28.62 3.22
C CYS A 206 -3.58 29.91 4.05
N GLU A 207 -2.46 30.21 4.70
CA GLU A 207 -2.27 31.44 5.48
C GLU A 207 -2.39 32.69 4.60
N SER A 208 -1.80 32.66 3.40
CA SER A 208 -1.90 33.77 2.43
C SER A 208 -3.36 34.01 1.99
N ARG A 209 -4.11 32.93 1.71
CA ARG A 209 -5.54 33.03 1.34
C ARG A 209 -6.39 33.58 2.49
N LEU A 210 -6.06 33.25 3.74
CA LEU A 210 -6.72 33.81 4.91
C LEU A 210 -6.42 35.31 5.07
N GLN A 211 -5.18 35.74 4.83
CA GLN A 211 -4.84 37.17 4.85
C GLN A 211 -5.58 37.96 3.75
N GLU A 212 -5.64 37.45 2.52
CA GLU A 212 -6.39 38.08 1.43
C GLU A 212 -7.89 38.20 1.77
N PHE A 213 -8.46 37.20 2.43
CA PHE A 213 -9.86 37.25 2.85
C PHE A 213 -10.12 38.33 3.92
N LEU A 214 -9.18 38.53 4.85
CA LEU A 214 -9.30 39.52 5.93
C LEU A 214 -9.12 40.95 5.44
N THR A 215 -8.28 41.19 4.41
CA THR A 215 -8.00 42.54 3.90
C THR A 215 -8.94 42.98 2.77
N GLY A 216 -9.68 42.06 2.14
CA GLY A 216 -10.56 42.36 1.00
C GLY A 216 -12.00 42.79 1.33
N SER A 217 -12.33 43.19 2.57
CA SER A 217 -13.70 43.56 3.01
C SER A 217 -13.91 45.06 3.27
N GLU A 218 -13.15 45.95 2.63
CA GLU A 218 -13.38 47.41 2.68
C GLU A 218 -14.15 47.94 1.45
#